data_AF-A0A7X2TEY5-F1
#
_entry.id   AF-A0A7X2TEY5-F1
#
_cell.length_a   1.000
_cell.length_b   1.000
_cell.length_c   1.000
_cell.angle_alpha   90.00
_cell.angle_beta   90.00
_cell.angle_gamma   90.00
#
_symmetry.space_group_name_H-M   'P 1'
#
loop_
_entity.id
_entity.type
_entity.pdbx_description
1 polymer ?
#
loop_
_entity_poly.entity_id
_entity_poly.type
_entity_poly.pdbx_seq_one_letter_code
_entity_poly.pdbx_strand_id
1 'polypeptide(L)'
;METERKWLVTHWPESELKLLLEQEMDQGYVSVHPTVRIRRESTIYSVLSEVPCQDAWILCLKSSGTLSRKEIEIAISEEKYHEIEDLIGRPLIPKTRRTYLLKSGRHLEVNHVDAGQPTEFWYAEIEFPDPRSALAYDPSEDGLSSYLNHEVTAQPGQSMGAYWEKTRL
;
A
#
# COMPACT_ATOMS: atom_id res chain seq x y z
N MET A 1 -2.67 -1.83 -16.02
CA MET A 1 -1.64 -2.78 -15.56
C MET A 1 -0.79 -1.99 -14.62
N GLU A 2 -0.73 -2.39 -13.36
CA GLU A 2 0.04 -1.68 -12.34
C GLU A 2 1.43 -2.31 -12.24
N THR A 3 2.44 -1.48 -12.00
CA THR A 3 3.82 -1.92 -11.79
C THR A 3 4.37 -1.21 -10.57
N GLU A 4 4.87 -1.94 -9.59
CA GLU A 4 5.38 -1.37 -8.34
C GLU A 4 6.61 -2.15 -7.86
N ARG A 5 7.52 -1.47 -7.16
CA ARG A 5 8.56 -2.13 -6.37
C ARG A 5 8.29 -1.92 -4.90
N LYS A 6 8.69 -2.90 -4.09
CA LYS A 6 8.43 -2.94 -2.66
C LYS A 6 9.71 -3.19 -1.87
N TRP A 7 9.87 -2.45 -0.79
CA TRP A 7 10.96 -2.60 0.16
C TRP A 7 10.42 -2.77 1.57
N LEU A 8 11.08 -3.61 2.37
CA LEU A 8 10.89 -3.56 3.82
C LEU A 8 11.72 -2.41 4.37
N VAL A 9 11.11 -1.61 5.24
CA VAL A 9 11.75 -0.49 5.94
C VAL A 9 11.48 -0.63 7.44
N THR A 10 11.97 0.29 8.27
CA THR A 10 11.85 0.17 9.74
C THR A 10 11.24 1.38 10.44
N HIS A 11 11.03 2.48 9.74
CA HIS A 11 10.48 3.73 10.26
C HIS A 11 10.02 4.61 9.10
N TRP A 12 9.37 5.74 9.38
CA TRP A 12 9.13 6.80 8.39
C TRP A 12 10.45 7.34 7.82
N PRO A 13 10.51 7.77 6.55
CA PRO A 13 11.72 8.37 6.00
C PRO A 13 12.06 9.65 6.76
N GLU A 14 13.35 9.96 6.87
CA GLU A 14 13.82 11.17 7.54
C GLU A 14 13.31 12.45 6.84
N SER A 15 13.25 13.56 7.58
CA SER A 15 12.46 14.76 7.29
C SER A 15 12.82 15.56 6.02
N GLU A 16 13.74 15.09 5.19
CA GLU A 16 14.09 15.77 3.92
C GLU A 16 13.02 15.59 2.84
N LEU A 17 12.16 14.58 2.95
CA LEU A 17 11.11 14.33 1.95
C LEU A 17 9.84 15.14 2.25
N LYS A 18 9.30 15.78 1.20
CA LYS A 18 8.03 16.51 1.30
C LYS A 18 6.87 15.52 1.42
N LEU A 19 6.21 15.50 2.59
CA LEU A 19 4.95 14.79 2.77
C LEU A 19 3.86 15.42 1.88
N LEU A 20 3.19 14.59 1.10
CA LEU A 20 2.09 15.01 0.21
C LEU A 20 0.73 14.63 0.77
N LEU A 21 0.63 13.43 1.34
CA LEU A 21 -0.61 12.77 1.69
C LEU A 21 -0.38 11.87 2.90
N GLU A 22 -1.28 11.89 3.86
CA GLU A 22 -1.34 10.94 4.98
C GLU A 22 -2.75 10.38 5.09
N GLN A 23 -2.84 9.06 5.18
CA GLN A 23 -4.09 8.32 5.22
C GLN A 23 -4.06 7.27 6.31
N GLU A 24 -5.18 7.16 7.03
CA GLU A 24 -5.49 5.97 7.83
C GLU A 24 -6.31 5.01 6.98
N MET A 25 -5.90 3.75 6.93
CA MET A 25 -6.49 2.76 6.05
C MET A 25 -6.89 1.51 6.83
N ASP A 26 -7.97 0.87 6.38
CA ASP A 26 -8.35 -0.47 6.84
C ASP A 26 -8.55 -1.35 5.62
N GLN A 27 -8.12 -2.61 5.68
CA GLN A 27 -8.29 -3.52 4.56
C GLN A 27 -8.61 -4.95 5.00
N GLY A 28 -9.47 -5.60 4.23
CA GLY A 28 -9.92 -6.97 4.44
C GLY A 28 -9.99 -7.76 3.14
N TYR A 29 -9.87 -9.07 3.24
CA TYR A 29 -9.87 -9.96 2.08
C TYR A 29 -11.06 -10.90 2.13
N VAL A 30 -11.92 -10.81 1.10
CA VAL A 30 -12.95 -11.83 0.81
C VAL A 30 -12.28 -13.08 0.24
N SER A 31 -11.26 -12.88 -0.59
CA SER A 31 -10.40 -13.93 -1.12
C SER A 31 -9.00 -13.37 -1.35
N VAL A 32 -7.98 -14.22 -1.16
CA VAL A 32 -6.58 -13.91 -1.47
C VAL A 32 -6.18 -14.45 -2.85
N HIS A 33 -6.88 -15.47 -3.37
CA HIS A 33 -6.59 -16.10 -4.66
C HIS A 33 -7.88 -16.51 -5.40
N PRO A 34 -8.32 -15.74 -6.43
CA PRO A 34 -7.82 -14.42 -6.82
C PRO A 34 -8.07 -13.38 -5.73
N THR A 35 -7.32 -12.28 -5.72
CA THR A 35 -7.46 -11.25 -4.69
C THR A 35 -8.76 -10.50 -4.88
N VAL A 36 -9.62 -10.55 -3.87
CA VAL A 36 -10.81 -9.69 -3.71
C VAL A 36 -10.69 -9.04 -2.34
N ARG A 37 -10.37 -7.75 -2.34
CA ARG A 37 -10.03 -6.97 -1.14
C ARG A 37 -10.93 -5.75 -1.04
N ILE A 38 -11.46 -5.45 0.14
CA ILE A 38 -12.02 -4.14 0.44
C ILE A 38 -10.97 -3.29 1.15
N ARG A 39 -10.97 -1.98 0.88
CA ARG A 39 -10.08 -1.01 1.52
C ARG A 39 -10.83 0.29 1.78
N ARG A 40 -10.76 0.77 3.02
CA ARG A 40 -11.09 2.16 3.37
C ARG A 40 -9.81 2.99 3.31
N GLU A 41 -9.91 4.19 2.78
CA GLU A 41 -8.86 5.21 2.83
C GLU A 41 -9.44 6.47 3.45
N SER A 42 -9.06 6.77 4.69
CA SER A 42 -9.41 8.01 5.36
C SER A 42 -8.25 9.00 5.20
N THR A 43 -8.44 10.00 4.35
CA THR A 43 -7.41 11.03 4.12
C THR A 43 -7.46 12.07 5.23
N ILE A 44 -6.42 12.09 6.07
CA ILE A 44 -6.32 12.99 7.22
C ILE A 44 -5.49 14.24 6.93
N TYR A 45 -4.58 14.17 5.95
CA TYR A 45 -3.78 15.29 5.47
C TYR A 45 -3.52 15.14 3.98
N SER A 46 -3.68 16.22 3.22
CA SER A 46 -3.34 16.27 1.81
C SER A 46 -2.95 17.69 1.39
N VAL A 47 -1.86 17.83 0.65
CA VAL A 47 -1.52 19.04 -0.11
C VAL A 47 -1.93 18.94 -1.58
N LEU A 48 -2.47 17.80 -1.99
CA LEU A 48 -2.90 17.50 -3.35
C LEU A 48 -4.36 17.94 -3.50
N SER A 49 -4.61 18.90 -4.38
CA SER A 49 -5.95 19.48 -4.61
C SER A 49 -7.00 18.47 -5.04
N GLU A 50 -6.54 17.40 -5.68
CA GLU A 50 -7.33 16.30 -6.24
C GLU A 50 -7.65 15.20 -5.21
N VAL A 51 -6.97 15.20 -4.05
CA VAL A 51 -7.21 14.25 -2.96
C VAL A 51 -7.74 15.00 -1.74
N PRO A 52 -9.06 15.17 -1.61
CA PRO A 52 -9.65 15.85 -0.44
C PRO A 52 -9.48 15.03 0.83
N CYS A 53 -9.47 15.71 1.98
CA CYS A 53 -9.52 15.05 3.29
C CYS A 53 -10.92 14.46 3.52
N GLN A 54 -11.11 13.23 3.08
CA GLN A 54 -12.35 12.48 3.22
C GLN A 54 -12.07 10.98 3.22
N ASP A 55 -13.10 10.21 3.56
CA ASP A 55 -13.10 8.77 3.44
C ASP A 55 -13.44 8.34 2.00
N ALA A 56 -12.77 7.29 1.54
CA ALA A 56 -13.07 6.57 0.31
C ALA A 56 -13.15 5.07 0.60
N TRP A 57 -14.13 4.40 -0.02
CA TRP A 57 -14.34 2.96 0.11
C TRP A 57 -14.17 2.28 -1.25
N ILE A 58 -13.28 1.30 -1.29
CA ILE A 58 -12.81 0.70 -2.55
C ILE A 58 -12.93 -0.82 -2.46
N LEU A 59 -13.45 -1.43 -3.52
CA LEU A 59 -13.32 -2.85 -3.81
C LEU A 59 -12.21 -3.06 -4.86
N CYS A 60 -11.18 -3.82 -4.51
CA CYS A 60 -10.07 -4.15 -5.38
C CYS A 60 -10.17 -5.61 -5.85
N LEU A 61 -10.03 -5.83 -7.16
CA LEU A 61 -9.84 -7.16 -7.75
C LEU A 61 -8.45 -7.23 -8.40
N LYS A 62 -7.62 -8.17 -7.98
CA LYS A 62 -6.24 -8.32 -8.52
C LYS A 62 -6.01 -9.68 -9.14
N SER A 63 -5.36 -9.70 -10.30
CA SER A 63 -4.77 -10.92 -10.85
C SER A 63 -3.56 -11.35 -10.02
N SER A 64 -3.07 -12.56 -10.25
CA SER A 64 -1.73 -12.93 -9.80
C SER A 64 -0.67 -12.03 -10.44
N GLY A 65 0.46 -11.88 -9.75
CA GLY A 65 1.60 -11.07 -10.18
C GLY A 65 2.31 -10.43 -9.00
N THR A 66 3.60 -10.19 -9.15
CA THR A 66 4.44 -9.52 -8.16
C THR A 66 4.75 -8.10 -8.63
N LEU A 67 5.80 -7.94 -9.46
CA LEU A 67 6.23 -6.67 -10.04
C LEU A 67 5.14 -5.98 -10.85
N SER A 68 4.33 -6.76 -11.59
CA SER A 68 3.23 -6.22 -12.38
C SER A 68 2.03 -7.15 -12.40
N ARG A 69 0.83 -6.56 -12.32
CA ARG A 69 -0.45 -7.27 -12.26
C ARG A 69 -1.59 -6.45 -12.86
N LYS A 70 -2.70 -7.13 -13.18
CA LYS A 70 -3.97 -6.45 -13.46
C LYS A 70 -4.66 -6.18 -12.13
N GLU A 71 -5.09 -4.94 -11.97
CA GLU A 71 -5.83 -4.47 -10.82
C GLU A 71 -7.03 -3.67 -11.33
N ILE A 72 -8.18 -3.88 -10.68
CA ILE A 72 -9.40 -3.11 -10.89
C ILE A 72 -9.80 -2.59 -9.53
N GLU A 73 -9.91 -1.27 -9.41
CA GLU A 73 -10.44 -0.59 -8.23
C GLU A 73 -11.82 -0.03 -8.56
N ILE A 74 -12.81 -0.35 -7.72
CA ILE A 74 -14.19 0.06 -7.88
C ILE A 74 -14.57 0.84 -6.62
N ALA A 75 -14.94 2.11 -6.79
CA ALA A 75 -15.54 2.87 -5.70
C ALA A 75 -16.87 2.23 -5.31
N ILE A 76 -17.06 1.99 -4.01
CA ILE A 76 -18.28 1.44 -3.43
C ILE A 76 -18.80 2.40 -2.37
N SER A 77 -20.08 2.26 -2.00
CA SER A 77 -20.62 3.04 -0.87
C SER A 77 -20.12 2.50 0.46
N GLU A 78 -20.15 3.34 1.49
CA GLU A 78 -19.83 2.96 2.88
C GLU A 78 -20.70 1.77 3.34
N GLU A 79 -21.99 1.78 3.03
CA GLU A 79 -22.89 0.68 3.41
C GLU A 79 -22.47 -0.63 2.75
N LYS A 80 -22.09 -0.60 1.47
CA LYS A 80 -21.61 -1.79 0.75
C LYS A 80 -20.29 -2.29 1.33
N TYR A 81 -19.41 -1.38 1.76
CA TYR A 81 -18.16 -1.74 2.41
C TYR A 81 -18.43 -2.51 3.71
N HIS A 82 -19.32 -2.00 4.57
CA HIS A 82 -19.65 -2.66 5.84
C HIS A 82 -20.39 -3.98 5.64
N GLU A 83 -21.28 -4.11 4.65
CA GLU A 83 -21.88 -5.40 4.31
C GLU A 83 -20.82 -6.45 3.93
N ILE A 84 -19.77 -6.06 3.20
CA ILE A 84 -18.66 -6.97 2.85
C ILE A 84 -17.77 -7.24 4.05
N GLU A 85 -17.50 -6.24 4.89
CA GLU A 85 -16.78 -6.40 6.16
C GLU A 85 -17.45 -7.42 7.08
N ASP A 86 -18.78 -7.34 7.23
CA ASP A 86 -19.59 -8.30 7.99
C ASP A 86 -19.47 -9.72 7.42
N LEU A 87 -19.45 -9.86 6.08
CA LEU A 87 -19.23 -11.16 5.41
C LEU A 87 -17.82 -11.71 5.64
N ILE A 88 -16.80 -10.85 5.72
CA ILE A 88 -15.42 -11.25 6.04
C ILE A 88 -15.35 -11.80 7.48
N GLY A 89 -16.06 -11.17 8.42
CA GLY A 89 -16.22 -11.68 9.78
C GLY A 89 -14.93 -11.78 10.59
N ARG A 90 -13.90 -10.99 10.22
CA ARG A 90 -12.57 -10.97 10.85
C ARG A 90 -12.08 -9.54 11.00
N PRO A 91 -11.25 -9.22 12.02
CA PRO A 91 -10.67 -7.90 12.17
C PRO A 91 -9.87 -7.50 10.93
N LEU A 92 -10.15 -6.31 10.39
CA LEU A 92 -9.42 -5.74 9.28
C LEU A 92 -7.96 -5.43 9.67
N ILE A 93 -7.11 -5.23 8.67
CA ILE A 93 -5.73 -4.78 8.86
C ILE A 93 -5.70 -3.25 8.81
N PRO A 94 -5.53 -2.55 9.95
CA PRO A 94 -5.24 -1.13 9.96
C PRO A 94 -3.84 -0.84 9.41
N LYS A 95 -3.70 0.31 8.74
CA LYS A 95 -2.43 0.80 8.22
C LYS A 95 -2.43 2.31 8.10
N THR A 96 -1.40 2.97 8.60
CA THR A 96 -1.12 4.38 8.25
C THR A 96 -0.25 4.40 7.01
N ARG A 97 -0.65 5.15 5.97
CA ARG A 97 0.13 5.41 4.76
C ARG A 97 0.54 6.87 4.70
N ARG A 98 1.83 7.12 4.44
CA ARG A 98 2.36 8.44 4.10
C ARG A 98 2.97 8.40 2.71
N THR A 99 2.55 9.33 1.86
CA THR A 99 3.09 9.49 0.53
C THR A 99 4.00 10.71 0.47
N TYR A 100 5.22 10.52 0.02
CA TYR A 100 6.25 11.54 -0.07
C TYR A 100 6.64 11.82 -1.51
N LEU A 101 6.97 13.09 -1.81
CA LEU A 101 7.55 13.47 -3.11
C LEU A 101 9.06 13.20 -3.11
N LEU A 102 9.51 12.42 -4.08
CA LEU A 102 10.91 12.13 -4.34
C LEU A 102 11.56 13.19 -5.25
N LYS A 103 12.90 13.27 -5.25
CA LYS A 103 13.68 14.19 -6.10
C LYS A 103 13.44 13.91 -7.58
N SER A 104 13.24 12.64 -7.92
CA SER A 104 12.90 12.15 -9.25
C SER A 104 11.47 12.50 -9.70
N GLY A 105 10.66 13.12 -8.83
CA GLY A 105 9.24 13.43 -9.06
C GLY A 105 8.28 12.26 -8.81
N ARG A 106 8.80 11.10 -8.41
CA ARG A 106 8.01 9.93 -8.02
C ARG A 106 7.39 10.08 -6.64
N HIS A 107 6.43 9.23 -6.35
CA HIS A 107 5.82 9.12 -5.05
C HIS A 107 6.38 7.89 -4.33
N LEU A 108 6.80 8.10 -3.08
CA LEU A 108 7.17 7.03 -2.15
C LEU A 108 6.03 6.84 -1.16
N GLU A 109 5.37 5.69 -1.23
CA GLU A 109 4.35 5.31 -0.26
C GLU A 109 4.96 4.48 0.86
N VAL A 110 5.05 5.05 2.06
CA VAL A 110 5.54 4.34 3.24
C VAL A 110 4.36 3.97 4.12
N ASN A 111 4.41 2.77 4.69
CA ASN A 111 3.28 2.15 5.33
C ASN A 111 3.68 1.56 6.69
N HIS A 112 2.91 1.86 7.73
CA HIS A 112 2.98 1.20 9.03
C HIS A 112 1.75 0.33 9.21
N VAL A 113 1.92 -0.98 9.28
CA VAL A 113 0.83 -1.96 9.33
C VAL A 113 0.66 -2.48 10.75
N ASP A 114 -0.58 -2.64 11.21
CA ASP A 114 -0.92 -3.26 12.50
C ASP A 114 -0.14 -2.63 13.69
N ALA A 115 0.00 -1.30 13.68
CA ALA A 115 0.80 -0.55 14.66
C ALA A 115 0.53 -0.98 16.12
N GLY A 116 1.59 -1.28 16.86
CA GLY A 116 1.53 -1.73 18.24
C GLY A 116 1.20 -3.22 18.44
N GLN A 117 0.94 -3.98 17.36
CA GLN A 117 0.80 -5.43 17.44
C GLN A 117 2.17 -6.13 17.35
N PRO A 118 2.32 -7.34 17.89
CA PRO A 118 3.54 -8.14 17.70
C PRO A 118 3.87 -8.45 16.23
N THR A 119 2.88 -8.35 15.36
CA THR A 119 2.99 -8.56 13.91
C THR A 119 3.15 -7.27 13.12
N GLU A 120 3.30 -6.12 13.79
CA GLU A 120 3.48 -4.84 13.09
C GLU A 120 4.71 -4.87 12.18
N PHE A 121 4.64 -4.17 11.06
CA PHE A 121 5.79 -4.02 10.17
C PHE A 121 5.65 -2.79 9.29
N TRP A 122 6.76 -2.47 8.63
CA TRP A 122 6.84 -1.33 7.73
C TRP A 122 7.26 -1.77 6.34
N TYR A 123 6.68 -1.13 5.34
CA TYR A 123 7.12 -1.29 3.97
C TYR A 123 6.95 0.00 3.17
N ALA A 124 7.78 0.15 2.15
CA ALA A 124 7.71 1.23 1.19
C ALA A 124 7.42 0.69 -0.21
N GLU A 125 6.62 1.42 -0.98
CA GLU A 125 6.29 1.11 -2.37
C GLU A 125 6.53 2.35 -3.26
N ILE A 126 6.97 2.10 -4.49
CA ILE A 126 7.06 3.10 -5.56
C ILE A 126 6.38 2.49 -6.78
N GLU A 127 5.44 3.22 -7.36
CA GLU A 127 4.79 2.86 -8.62
C GLU A 127 5.60 3.34 -9.84
N PHE A 128 5.54 2.54 -10.89
CA PHE A 128 6.22 2.78 -12.15
C PHE A 128 5.24 2.66 -13.32
N PRO A 129 5.43 3.45 -14.39
CA PRO A 129 4.58 3.36 -15.58
C PRO A 129 4.71 2.01 -16.29
N ASP A 130 5.85 1.32 -16.14
CA ASP A 130 6.12 0.05 -16.81
C ASP A 130 7.22 -0.77 -16.11
N PRO A 131 7.31 -2.10 -16.37
CA PRO A 131 8.32 -2.97 -15.75
C PRO A 131 9.77 -2.59 -16.06
N ARG A 132 10.05 -2.01 -17.24
CA ARG A 132 11.42 -1.65 -17.62
C ARG A 132 11.91 -0.47 -16.79
N SER A 133 11.07 0.55 -16.58
CA SER A 133 11.42 1.69 -15.72
C SER A 133 11.54 1.27 -14.24
N ALA A 134 10.72 0.33 -13.77
CA ALA A 134 10.85 -0.24 -12.43
C ALA A 134 12.21 -0.92 -12.22
N LEU A 135 12.61 -1.80 -13.14
CA LEU A 135 13.87 -2.55 -13.06
C LEU A 135 15.12 -1.66 -13.20
N ALA A 136 15.00 -0.52 -13.87
CA ALA A 136 16.09 0.42 -14.06
C ALA A 136 16.29 1.41 -12.89
N TYR A 137 15.30 1.52 -11.99
CA TYR A 137 15.34 2.51 -10.90
C TYR A 137 16.42 2.19 -9.86
N ASP A 138 17.24 3.18 -9.54
CA ASP A 138 18.21 3.14 -8.45
C ASP A 138 17.77 4.12 -7.34
N PRO A 139 17.49 3.64 -6.11
CA PRO A 139 17.19 4.50 -4.97
C PRO A 139 18.23 5.59 -4.67
N SER A 140 19.47 5.46 -5.16
CA SER A 140 20.52 6.48 -5.01
C SER A 140 20.16 7.82 -5.68
N GLU A 141 19.37 7.79 -6.76
CA GLU A 141 18.90 8.99 -7.48
C GLU A 141 18.05 9.89 -6.58
N ASP A 142 17.36 9.29 -5.60
CA ASP A 142 16.53 9.99 -4.61
C ASP A 142 17.23 10.15 -3.26
N GLY A 143 18.50 9.72 -3.14
CA GLY A 143 19.24 9.74 -1.88
C GLY A 143 18.76 8.70 -0.87
N LEU A 144 18.09 7.64 -1.32
CA LEU A 144 17.42 6.66 -0.47
C LEU A 144 18.13 5.30 -0.43
N SER A 145 19.38 5.19 -0.89
CA SER A 145 20.12 3.91 -0.92
C SER A 145 20.13 3.18 0.41
N SER A 146 20.31 3.89 1.53
CA SER A 146 20.33 3.28 2.86
C SER A 146 18.93 2.90 3.35
N TYR A 147 17.91 3.64 2.95
CA TYR A 147 16.53 3.47 3.41
C TYR A 147 15.78 2.39 2.61
N LEU A 148 15.97 2.35 1.28
CA LEU A 148 15.39 1.38 0.36
C LEU A 148 16.41 0.28 -0.01
N ASN A 149 17.03 -0.33 1.01
CA ASN A 149 18.08 -1.33 0.82
C ASN A 149 17.60 -2.80 0.85
N HIS A 150 16.35 -3.05 1.25
CA HIS A 150 15.79 -4.40 1.39
C HIS A 150 14.60 -4.59 0.46
N GLU A 151 14.87 -4.75 -0.84
CA GLU A 151 13.82 -4.99 -1.83
C GLU A 151 13.23 -6.40 -1.71
N VAL A 152 11.91 -6.46 -1.68
CA VAL A 152 11.13 -7.70 -1.51
C VAL A 152 10.10 -7.92 -2.62
N THR A 153 10.12 -7.13 -3.69
CA THR A 153 9.14 -7.16 -4.80
C THR A 153 8.84 -8.57 -5.30
N ALA A 154 9.87 -9.40 -5.54
CA ALA A 154 9.72 -10.75 -6.07
C ALA A 154 9.74 -11.85 -4.99
N GLN A 155 9.85 -11.49 -3.71
CA GLN A 155 9.95 -12.46 -2.63
C GLN A 155 8.56 -13.01 -2.24
N PRO A 156 8.37 -14.34 -2.22
CA PRO A 156 7.11 -14.93 -1.77
C PRO A 156 6.76 -14.52 -0.33
N GLY A 157 5.46 -14.38 -0.05
CA GLY A 157 4.96 -14.07 1.30
C GLY A 157 4.99 -12.59 1.69
N GLN A 158 5.43 -11.68 0.80
CA GLN A 158 5.60 -10.26 1.10
C GLN A 158 4.41 -9.38 0.66
N SER A 159 3.33 -10.02 0.19
CA SER A 159 2.08 -9.32 -0.14
C SER A 159 1.22 -9.10 1.10
N MET A 160 0.35 -8.09 1.06
CA MET A 160 -0.64 -7.87 2.12
C MET A 160 -1.66 -9.03 2.24
N GLY A 161 -1.89 -9.78 1.15
CA GLY A 161 -2.70 -11.01 1.18
C GLY A 161 -2.03 -12.14 1.96
N ALA A 162 -0.71 -12.35 1.76
CA ALA A 162 0.04 -13.33 2.54
C ALA A 162 0.12 -12.93 4.04
N TYR A 163 0.22 -11.64 4.32
CA TYR A 163 0.12 -11.14 5.69
C TYR A 163 -1.26 -11.45 6.31
N TRP A 164 -2.34 -11.20 5.57
CA TRP A 164 -3.70 -11.54 5.99
C TRP A 164 -3.87 -13.03 6.32
N GLU A 165 -3.39 -13.92 5.45
CA GLU A 165 -3.44 -15.37 5.70
C GLU A 165 -2.68 -15.75 6.98
N LYS A 166 -1.55 -15.11 7.25
CA LYS A 166 -0.73 -15.40 8.43
C LYS A 166 -1.35 -14.89 9.73
N THR A 167 -2.06 -13.77 9.70
CA THR A 167 -2.46 -13.04 10.93
C THR A 167 -3.95 -13.04 11.20
N ARG A 168 -4.79 -13.41 10.22
CA ARG A 168 -6.24 -13.42 10.35
C ARG A 168 -6.88 -14.76 10.01
N LEU A 169 -6.18 -15.70 9.36
CA LEU A 169 -6.67 -17.07 9.11
C LEU A 169 -5.98 -18.08 10.03
#